data_AF-A0A2L2Z6G7-F1
#
_entry.id   AF-A0A2L2Z6G7-F1
#
_cell.length_a   1.000
_cell.length_b   1.000
_cell.length_c   1.000
_cell.angle_alpha   90.00
_cell.angle_beta   90.00
_cell.angle_gamma   90.00
#
_symmetry.space_group_name_H-M   'P 1'
#
loop_
_entity.id
_entity.type
_entity.pdbx_description
1 polymer ?
#
loop_
_entity_poly.entity_id
_entity_poly.type
_entity_poly.pdbx_seq_one_letter_code
_entity_poly.pdbx_strand_id
1 'polypeptide(L)' 'VQSPWVVVKLLGLLRKLSVPSESVARSRLLDCIELIFDKCQEPPSCKRLEHKNAKKAIIFETVLLIHHIK' A
#
# COMPACT_ATOMS: atom_id res chain seq x y z
N VAL A 1 3.36 11.36 -6.02
CA VAL A 1 3.59 10.04 -5.41
C VAL A 1 4.86 9.47 -6.00
N GLN A 2 5.83 9.10 -5.14
CA GLN A 2 6.99 8.31 -5.53
C GLN A 2 6.56 7.14 -6.43
N SER A 3 7.39 6.78 -7.41
CA SER A 3 7.15 5.71 -8.39
C SER A 3 6.21 4.60 -7.87
N PRO A 4 5.00 4.44 -8.44
CA PRO A 4 3.99 3.49 -7.92
C PRO A 4 4.53 2.05 -7.89
N TRP A 5 5.42 1.72 -8.81
CA TRP A 5 6.07 0.42 -8.86
C TRP A 5 7.04 0.18 -7.71
N VAL A 6 7.71 1.23 -7.21
CA VAL A 6 8.53 1.11 -5.99
C VAL A 6 7.66 0.78 -4.79
N VAL A 7 6.51 1.45 -4.65
CA VAL A 7 5.55 1.18 -3.57
C VAL A 7 5.07 -0.27 -3.63
N VAL A 8 4.67 -0.76 -4.82
CA VAL A 8 4.27 -2.16 -5.01
C VAL A 8 5.38 -3.14 -4.61
N LYS A 9 6.64 -2.87 -5.01
CA LYS A 9 7.76 -3.75 -4.63
C LYS A 9 8.05 -3.73 -3.13
N LEU A 10 7.93 -2.58 -2.47
CA LEU A 10 8.12 -2.46 -1.03
C LEU A 10 7.02 -3.20 -0.24
N LEU A 11 5.75 -3.05 -0.63
CA LEU A 11 4.64 -3.78 -0.02
C LEU A 11 4.82 -5.31 -0.19
N GLY A 12 5.21 -5.75 -1.38
CA GLY A 12 5.50 -7.16 -1.64
C GLY A 12 6.72 -7.69 -0.87
N LEU A 13 7.71 -6.84 -0.60
CA LEU A 13 8.84 -7.19 0.27
C LEU A 13 8.41 -7.32 1.73
N LEU A 14 7.63 -6.34 2.24
CA LEU A 14 7.10 -6.36 3.60
C LEU A 14 6.25 -7.60 3.88
N ARG A 15 5.55 -8.12 2.86
CA ARG A 15 4.79 -9.38 2.96
C ARG A 15 5.68 -10.63 3.06
N LYS A 16 6.91 -10.58 2.56
CA LYS A 16 7.87 -11.70 2.65
C LYS A 16 8.68 -11.66 3.94
N LEU A 17 8.87 -10.46 4.48
CA LEU A 17 9.45 -10.27 5.80
C LEU A 17 8.38 -10.68 6.82
N SER A 18 8.73 -11.56 7.76
CA SER A 18 7.86 -11.85 8.90
C SER A 18 7.42 -10.54 9.57
N VAL A 19 6.13 -10.45 9.89
CA VAL A 19 5.51 -9.22 10.43
C VAL A 19 6.36 -8.68 11.58
N PRO A 20 6.71 -7.37 11.60
CA PRO A 20 7.57 -6.82 12.64
C PRO A 20 6.99 -7.11 14.03
N SER A 21 7.79 -7.77 14.88
CA SER A 21 7.44 -8.04 16.28
C SER A 21 7.42 -6.76 17.13
N GLU A 22 8.14 -5.74 16.66
CA GLU A 22 8.24 -4.43 17.31
C GLU A 22 6.96 -3.60 17.11
N SER A 23 6.32 -3.25 18.23
CA SER A 23 5.05 -2.52 18.29
C SER A 23 5.06 -1.22 17.45
N VAL A 24 6.16 -0.46 17.49
CA VAL A 24 6.29 0.82 16.77
C VAL A 24 6.32 0.63 15.25
N ALA A 25 7.02 -0.40 14.75
CA ALA A 25 7.09 -0.69 13.32
C ALA A 25 5.73 -1.18 12.79
N ARG A 26 5.01 -1.98 13.59
CA ARG A 26 3.65 -2.42 13.28
C ARG A 26 2.68 -1.23 13.22
N SER A 27 2.74 -0.32 14.18
CA SER A 27 1.89 0.89 14.18
C SER A 27 2.11 1.73 12.92
N ARG A 28 3.37 2.04 12.59
CA ARG A 28 3.69 2.82 11.39
C ARG A 28 3.21 2.15 10.10
N LEU A 29 3.26 0.82 10.04
CA LEU A 29 2.76 0.06 8.90
C LEU A 29 1.25 0.20 8.77
N LEU A 30 0.50 0.12 9.87
CA LEU A 30 -0.94 0.33 9.88
C LEU A 30 -1.30 1.75 9.46
N ASP A 31 -0.61 2.77 9.98
CA ASP A 31 -0.82 4.18 9.59
C ASP A 31 -0.59 4.38 8.08
N CYS A 32 0.44 3.72 7.52
CA CYS A 32 0.72 3.76 6.09
C CYS A 32 -0.37 3.08 5.26
N ILE A 33 -0.94 1.98 5.75
CA ILE A 33 -2.04 1.26 5.09
C ILE A 33 -3.31 2.13 5.09
N GLU A 34 -3.64 2.76 6.23
CA GLU A 34 -4.77 3.70 6.34
C GLU A 34 -4.61 4.86 5.35
N LEU A 35 -3.43 5.47 5.30
CA LEU A 35 -3.14 6.55 4.35
C LEU A 35 -3.34 6.12 2.89
N ILE A 36 -2.97 4.88 2.53
CA ILE A 36 -3.20 4.36 1.17
C ILE A 36 -4.70 4.26 0.87
N PHE A 37 -5.52 3.84 1.83
CA PHE A 37 -6.97 3.77 1.66
C PHE A 37 -7.63 5.13 1.61
N ASP A 38 -7.20 6.09 2.43
CA ASP A 38 -7.69 7.47 2.36
C ASP A 38 -7.40 8.07 0.98
N LYS A 39 -6.16 7.92 0.52
CA LYS A 39 -5.77 8.31 -0.85
C LYS A 39 -6.55 7.54 -1.92
N CYS A 40 -7.05 6.34 -1.62
CA CYS A 40 -7.91 5.58 -2.51
C CYS A 40 -9.28 6.24 -2.71
N GLN A 41 -9.88 6.69 -1.61
CA GLN A 41 -11.22 7.28 -1.59
C GLN A 41 -11.26 8.71 -2.14
N GLU A 42 -10.13 9.41 -2.14
CA GLU A 42 -10.02 10.74 -2.73
C GLU A 42 -10.46 10.74 -4.21
N PRO A 43 -11.19 11.78 -4.66
CA PRO A 43 -11.62 11.91 -6.04
C PRO A 43 -10.41 11.86 -6.98
N PRO A 44 -10.53 11.20 -8.14
CA PRO A 44 -9.40 10.99 -9.04
C PRO A 44 -8.89 12.34 -9.55
N SER A 45 -7.68 12.70 -9.15
CA SER A 45 -6.98 13.91 -9.63
C SER A 45 -6.67 13.85 -11.13
N CYS A 46 -6.65 12.64 -11.71
CA CYS A 46 -6.36 12.40 -13.12
C CYS A 46 -7.31 11.35 -13.71
N LYS A 47 -7.89 11.64 -14.87
CA LYS A 47 -8.79 10.71 -15.58
C LYS A 47 -8.05 9.64 -16.38
N ARG A 48 -6.73 9.81 -16.59
CA ARG A 48 -5.90 8.92 -17.41
C ARG A 48 -5.87 7.50 -16.86
N LEU A 49 -5.94 6.51 -17.75
CA LEU A 49 -6.06 5.10 -17.38
C LEU A 49 -4.82 4.60 -16.65
N GLU A 50 -3.63 5.02 -17.06
CA GLU A 50 -2.37 4.66 -16.43
C GLU A 50 -2.29 5.10 -14.98
N HIS A 51 -2.84 6.28 -14.64
CA HIS A 51 -2.89 6.76 -13.27
C HIS A 51 -3.83 5.91 -12.40
N LYS A 52 -5.01 5.57 -12.94
CA LYS A 52 -5.95 4.67 -12.27
C LYS A 52 -5.36 3.28 -12.06
N ASN A 53 -4.66 2.74 -13.06
CA ASN A 53 -4.03 1.43 -12.97
C ASN A 53 -2.89 1.41 -11.94
N ALA A 54 -2.05 2.45 -11.90
CA ALA A 54 -1.02 2.59 -10.87
C ALA A 54 -1.63 2.61 -9.45
N LYS A 55 -2.71 3.38 -9.26
CA LYS A 55 -3.43 3.45 -7.98
C LYS A 55 -4.01 2.07 -7.59
N LYS A 56 -4.64 1.37 -8.53
CA LYS A 56 -5.17 0.00 -8.33
C LYS A 56 -4.09 -1.01 -7.97
N ALA A 57 -2.93 -0.97 -8.64
CA ALA A 57 -1.83 -1.88 -8.37
C ALA A 57 -1.33 -1.77 -6.92
N ILE A 58 -1.20 -0.54 -6.40
CA ILE A 58 -0.83 -0.30 -5.00
C ILE A 58 -1.89 -0.89 -4.06
N ILE A 59 -3.19 -0.63 -4.31
CA ILE A 59 -4.28 -1.13 -3.47
C ILE A 59 -4.29 -2.66 -3.42
N PHE A 60 -4.13 -3.33 -4.57
CA PHE A 60 -4.09 -4.80 -4.61
C PHE A 60 -2.95 -5.36 -3.77
N GLU A 61 -1.75 -4.79 -3.88
CA GLU A 61 -0.61 -5.27 -3.07
C GLU A 61 -0.82 -4.97 -1.58
N THR A 62 -1.43 -3.83 -1.23
CA THR A 62 -1.81 -3.50 0.15
C THR A 62 -2.79 -4.53 0.73
N VAL A 63 -3.81 -4.95 -0.04
CA VAL A 63 -4.76 -5.99 0.41
C VAL A 63 -4.07 -7.33 0.64
N LEU A 64 -3.12 -7.71 -0.22
CA LEU A 64 -2.31 -8.92 -0.04
C LEU A 64 -1.48 -8.86 1.24
N LEU A 65 -0.91 -7.70 1.56
CA LEU A 65 -0.15 -7.48 2.79
C LEU A 65 -1.06 -7.58 4.03
N ILE A 66 -2.25 -6.97 4.02
CA ILE A 66 -3.22 -7.05 5.13
C ILE A 66 -3.63 -8.50 5.38
N HIS A 67 -3.89 -9.27 4.32
CA HIS A 67 -4.24 -10.69 4.44
C HIS A 67 -3.13 -11.51 5.09
N HIS A 68 -1.86 -11.12 4.89
CA HIS A 68 -0.71 -11.78 5.51
C HIS A 68 -0.47 -11.36 6.98
N ILE A 69 -0.84 -10.13 7.35
CA ILE A 69 -0.65 -9.59 8.70
C ILE A 69 -1.74 -10.07 9.69
N LYS A 70 -2.94 -10.39 9.17
CA LYS A 70 -4.02 -11.05 9.93
C LYS A 70 -3.61 -12.45 10.35
#